data_AF-A0A7X9PHW5-F1
#
_entry.id   AF-A0A7X9PHW5-F1
#
_cell.length_a   1.000
_cell.length_b   1.000
_cell.length_c   1.000
_cell.angle_alpha   90.00
_cell.angle_beta   90.00
_cell.angle_gamma   90.00
#
_symmetry.space_group_name_H-M   'P 1'
#
loop_
_entity.id
_entity.type
_entity.pdbx_description
1 polymer ?
#
loop_
_entity_poly.entity_id
_entity_poly.type
_entity_poly.pdbx_seq_one_letter_code
_entity_poly.pdbx_strand_id
1 'polypeptide(L)'
;MKNVTKAQAEAELKKGAKNITEDDLKKVLDKQNEIEKKFTGHGPLGKFVTDMKLLFSIIKDYASGEYRAIPWYAIAAIVFALLYVLSPIDLIPDFIPGVGYVDDALVVAACLTMLAQDLHIYKDWKKNNV
;
A
#
# COMPACT_ATOMS: atom_id res chain seq x y z
N MET A 1 -0.23 -17.16 12.14
CA MET A 1 1.07 -16.55 11.76
C MET A 1 2.10 -16.89 12.82
N LYS A 2 3.30 -17.38 12.44
CA LYS A 2 4.36 -17.71 13.41
C LYS A 2 5.04 -16.41 13.85
N ASN A 3 4.87 -16.03 15.12
CA ASN A 3 5.56 -14.88 15.70
C ASN A 3 7.04 -15.22 15.86
N VAL A 4 7.90 -14.61 15.02
CA VAL A 4 9.35 -14.77 15.14
C VAL A 4 9.79 -14.06 16.41
N THR A 5 10.29 -14.82 17.37
CA THR A 5 10.81 -14.23 18.62
C THR A 5 12.16 -13.57 18.37
N LYS A 6 12.49 -12.55 19.17
CA LYS A 6 13.77 -11.82 19.08
C LYS A 6 14.99 -12.76 19.05
N ALA A 7 14.97 -13.81 19.88
CA ALA A 7 16.02 -14.82 19.92
C ALA A 7 16.15 -15.64 18.63
N GLN A 8 15.03 -15.95 17.97
CA GLN A 8 15.04 -16.64 16.67
C GLN A 8 15.56 -15.74 15.55
N ALA A 9 15.15 -14.46 15.53
CA ALA A 9 15.67 -13.49 14.58
C ALA A 9 17.20 -13.30 14.73
N GLU A 10 17.70 -13.19 15.95
CA GLU A 10 19.14 -13.05 16.22
C GLU A 10 19.95 -14.30 15.79
N ALA A 11 19.40 -15.50 15.98
CA ALA A 11 20.04 -16.75 15.56
C ALA A 11 20.11 -16.89 14.03
N GLU A 12 19.03 -16.54 13.33
CA GLU A 12 18.97 -16.50 11.86
C GLU A 12 19.93 -15.43 11.29
N LEU A 13 19.94 -14.23 11.88
CA LEU A 13 20.85 -13.16 11.49
C LEU A 13 22.31 -13.57 11.66
N LYS A 14 22.69 -14.19 12.79
CA LYS A 14 24.06 -14.69 13.02
C LYS A 14 24.48 -15.78 12.03
N LYS A 15 23.55 -16.65 11.63
CA LYS A 15 23.82 -17.67 10.60
C LYS A 15 24.02 -17.04 9.22
N GLY A 16 23.16 -16.09 8.83
CA GLY A 16 23.24 -15.40 7.54
C GLY A 16 24.46 -14.49 7.43
N ALA A 17 24.82 -13.78 8.50
CA ALA A 17 25.94 -12.84 8.53
C ALA A 17 27.31 -13.49 8.29
N LYS A 18 27.47 -14.78 8.61
CA LYS A 18 28.71 -15.54 8.34
C LYS A 18 29.07 -15.64 6.86
N ASN A 19 28.09 -15.44 5.97
CA ASN A 19 28.27 -15.58 4.52
C ASN A 19 28.28 -14.24 3.78
N ILE A 20 28.18 -13.11 4.47
CA ILE A 20 28.25 -11.79 3.82
C ILE A 20 29.72 -11.49 3.50
N THR A 21 29.99 -11.24 2.22
CA THR A 21 31.32 -10.91 1.71
C THR A 21 31.48 -9.43 1.40
N GLU A 22 32.72 -8.97 1.23
CA GLU A 22 33.01 -7.60 0.78
C GLU A 22 32.39 -7.30 -0.59
N ASP A 23 32.30 -8.31 -1.47
CA ASP A 23 31.65 -8.18 -2.78
C ASP A 23 30.14 -7.92 -2.66
N ASP A 24 29.49 -8.48 -1.65
CA ASP A 24 28.05 -8.24 -1.42
C ASP A 24 27.81 -6.83 -0.87
N LEU A 25 28.72 -6.31 -0.04
CA LEU A 25 28.70 -4.90 0.38
C LEU A 25 28.86 -3.98 -0.84
N LYS A 26 29.82 -4.29 -1.72
CA LYS A 26 30.06 -3.50 -2.93
C LYS A 26 28.86 -3.53 -3.88
N LYS A 27 28.23 -4.69 -4.09
CA LYS A 27 26.99 -4.79 -4.90
C LYS A 27 25.86 -3.93 -4.36
N VAL A 28 25.69 -3.83 -3.04
CA VAL A 28 24.65 -2.99 -2.42
C VAL A 28 24.95 -1.52 -2.65
N LEU A 29 26.20 -1.10 -2.46
CA LEU A 29 26.64 0.28 -2.68
C LEU A 29 26.53 0.68 -4.16
N ASP A 30 26.91 -0.20 -5.08
CA ASP A 30 26.78 0.02 -6.54
C ASP A 30 25.31 0.13 -6.96
N LYS A 31 24.41 -0.55 -6.24
CA LYS A 31 22.96 -0.50 -6.46
C LYS A 31 22.25 0.59 -5.67
N GLN A 32 22.95 1.37 -4.84
CA GLN A 32 22.35 2.41 -4.00
C GLN A 32 21.49 3.37 -4.83
N ASN A 33 22.02 3.84 -5.96
CA ASN A 33 21.28 4.74 -6.86
C ASN A 33 20.01 4.11 -7.45
N GLU A 34 20.00 2.79 -7.69
CA GLU A 34 18.83 2.05 -8.20
C GLU A 34 17.76 1.90 -7.11
N ILE A 35 18.20 1.62 -5.88
CA ILE A 35 17.36 1.55 -4.69
C ILE A 35 16.76 2.92 -4.40
N GLU A 36 17.60 3.96 -4.33
CA GLU A 36 17.16 5.34 -4.16
C GLU A 36 16.13 5.72 -5.21
N LYS A 37 16.37 5.48 -6.51
CA LYS A 37 15.35 5.74 -7.56
C LYS A 37 14.02 5.02 -7.32
N LYS A 38 14.03 3.79 -6.79
CA LYS A 38 12.81 3.05 -6.45
C LYS A 38 12.07 3.69 -5.27
N PHE A 39 12.80 4.21 -4.28
CA PHE A 39 12.24 4.81 -3.06
C PHE A 39 11.91 6.32 -3.17
N THR A 40 12.70 7.10 -3.91
CA THR A 40 12.61 8.56 -4.00
C THR A 40 11.64 8.99 -5.11
N GLY A 41 10.33 8.90 -4.86
CA GLY A 41 9.25 9.63 -5.56
C GLY A 41 9.02 9.39 -7.07
N HIS A 42 10.03 8.94 -7.82
CA HIS A 42 10.03 8.81 -9.29
C HIS A 42 9.98 7.34 -9.75
N GLY A 43 10.14 6.38 -8.82
CA GLY A 43 10.00 4.95 -9.08
C GLY A 43 8.62 4.39 -8.71
N PRO A 44 8.35 3.10 -9.02
CA PRO A 44 7.05 2.47 -8.76
C PRO A 44 6.60 2.53 -7.29
N LEU A 45 7.52 2.35 -6.32
CA LEU A 45 7.19 2.43 -4.90
C LEU A 45 6.91 3.87 -4.46
N GLY A 46 7.67 4.84 -4.97
CA GLY A 46 7.41 6.26 -4.73
C GLY A 46 6.01 6.68 -5.21
N LYS A 47 5.61 6.21 -6.40
CA LYS A 47 4.25 6.41 -6.92
C LYS A 47 3.20 5.76 -6.00
N PHE A 48 3.40 4.51 -5.60
CA PHE A 48 2.49 3.80 -4.70
C PHE A 48 2.29 4.51 -3.36
N VAL A 49 3.38 4.96 -2.71
CA VAL A 49 3.30 5.72 -1.45
C VAL A 49 2.56 7.06 -1.65
N THR A 50 2.78 7.72 -2.78
CA THR A 50 2.07 8.96 -3.14
C THR A 50 0.58 8.72 -3.32
N ASP A 51 0.22 7.65 -4.03
CA ASP A 51 -1.17 7.26 -4.25
C ASP A 51 -1.83 6.89 -2.91
N MET A 52 -1.18 6.14 -2.02
CA MET A 52 -1.69 5.86 -0.68
C MET A 52 -1.95 7.15 0.14
N LYS A 53 -1.00 8.09 0.13
CA LYS A 53 -1.18 9.39 0.81
C LYS A 53 -2.39 10.15 0.28
N LEU A 54 -2.65 10.08 -1.03
CA LEU A 54 -3.82 10.69 -1.65
C LEU A 54 -5.12 10.03 -1.16
N LEU A 55 -5.15 8.69 -1.10
CA LEU A 55 -6.30 7.92 -0.60
C LEU A 55 -6.60 8.23 0.88
N PHE A 56 -5.58 8.31 1.75
CA PHE A 56 -5.79 8.74 3.14
C PHE A 56 -6.28 10.18 3.24
N SER A 57 -5.77 11.04 2.36
CA SER A 57 -6.15 12.44 2.34
C SER A 57 -7.63 12.62 2.00
N ILE A 58 -8.14 11.92 0.98
CA ILE A 58 -9.56 12.06 0.58
C ILE A 58 -10.49 11.53 1.67
N ILE A 59 -10.10 10.45 2.36
CA ILE A 59 -10.84 9.96 3.54
C ILE A 59 -10.89 11.02 4.63
N LYS A 60 -9.76 11.68 4.91
CA LYS A 60 -9.69 12.73 5.93
C LYS A 60 -10.56 13.94 5.58
N ASP A 61 -10.44 14.47 4.37
CA ASP A 61 -11.18 15.65 3.92
C ASP A 61 -12.68 15.34 3.79
N TYR A 62 -13.00 14.08 3.48
CA TYR A 62 -14.37 13.59 3.61
C TYR A 62 -14.77 13.54 5.09
N ALA A 63 -14.02 12.93 5.99
CA ALA A 63 -14.41 12.88 7.41
C ALA A 63 -14.62 14.27 8.03
N SER A 64 -13.80 15.27 7.68
CA SER A 64 -13.91 16.67 8.14
C SER A 64 -15.11 17.43 7.52
N GLY A 65 -15.62 16.97 6.38
CA GLY A 65 -16.69 17.65 5.65
C GLY A 65 -16.20 18.70 4.66
N GLU A 66 -14.88 18.91 4.55
CA GLU A 66 -14.27 19.84 3.58
C GLU A 66 -14.45 19.38 2.13
N TYR A 67 -14.56 18.06 1.92
CA TYR A 67 -14.81 17.48 0.60
C TYR A 67 -15.96 16.47 0.62
N ARG A 68 -17.08 16.81 -0.05
CA ARG A 68 -18.32 16.00 -0.13
C ARG A 68 -18.74 15.67 -1.56
N ALA A 69 -17.92 16.01 -2.55
CA ALA A 69 -18.26 15.86 -3.97
C ALA A 69 -18.32 14.40 -4.44
N ILE A 70 -17.65 13.48 -3.72
CA ILE A 70 -17.71 12.05 -4.03
C ILE A 70 -18.77 11.34 -3.19
N PRO A 71 -19.45 10.33 -3.74
CA PRO A 71 -20.49 9.61 -3.03
C PRO A 71 -19.91 8.74 -1.90
N TRP A 72 -20.73 8.42 -0.89
CA TRP A 72 -20.25 7.68 0.28
C TRP A 72 -19.68 6.29 -0.07
N TYR A 73 -20.28 5.60 -1.05
CA TYR A 73 -19.84 4.27 -1.48
C TYR A 73 -18.43 4.29 -2.06
N ALA A 74 -18.01 5.41 -2.66
CA ALA A 74 -16.65 5.62 -3.14
C ALA A 74 -15.65 5.63 -1.98
N ILE A 75 -15.97 6.37 -0.91
CA ILE A 75 -15.16 6.40 0.32
C ILE A 75 -15.07 5.01 0.94
N ALA A 76 -16.20 4.30 1.02
CA ALA A 76 -16.24 2.94 1.57
C ALA A 76 -15.33 1.97 0.79
N ALA A 77 -15.36 2.03 -0.53
CA ALA A 77 -14.50 1.24 -1.39
C ALA A 77 -13.01 1.56 -1.20
N ILE A 78 -12.65 2.85 -1.05
CA ILE A 78 -11.26 3.25 -0.76
C ILE A 78 -10.80 2.70 0.60
N VAL A 79 -11.65 2.80 1.63
CA VAL A 79 -11.35 2.25 2.96
C VAL A 79 -11.15 0.74 2.89
N PHE A 80 -12.03 0.01 2.21
CA PHE A 80 -11.92 -1.44 2.03
C PHE A 80 -10.63 -1.82 1.31
N ALA A 81 -10.30 -1.13 0.22
CA ALA A 81 -9.05 -1.35 -0.52
C ALA A 81 -7.81 -1.10 0.36
N LEU A 82 -7.80 -0.03 1.17
CA LEU A 82 -6.70 0.25 2.09
C LEU A 82 -6.56 -0.80 3.19
N LEU A 83 -7.68 -1.25 3.78
CA LEU A 83 -7.67 -2.32 4.79
C LEU A 83 -7.12 -3.63 4.20
N TYR A 84 -7.50 -3.98 2.98
CA TYR A 84 -6.97 -5.14 2.27
C TYR A 84 -5.46 -5.04 2.05
N VAL A 85 -4.96 -3.87 1.66
CA VAL A 85 -3.51 -3.64 1.48
C VAL A 85 -2.74 -3.71 2.81
N LEU A 86 -3.31 -3.19 3.91
CA LEU A 86 -2.64 -3.12 5.22
C LEU A 86 -2.65 -4.46 5.96
N SER A 87 -3.75 -5.21 5.90
CA SER A 87 -3.87 -6.55 6.47
C SER A 87 -4.66 -7.45 5.53
N PRO A 88 -4.01 -8.08 4.53
CA PRO A 88 -4.67 -8.99 3.60
C PRO A 88 -5.24 -10.25 4.28
N ILE A 89 -4.87 -10.51 5.55
CA ILE A 89 -5.25 -11.71 6.29
C ILE A 89 -6.46 -11.45 7.23
N ASP A 90 -6.63 -10.23 7.77
CA ASP A 90 -7.68 -9.94 8.77
C ASP A 90 -9.08 -9.68 8.18
N LEU A 91 -9.22 -9.49 6.86
CA LEU A 91 -10.53 -9.35 6.19
C LEU A 91 -11.08 -10.66 5.60
N ILE A 92 -10.26 -11.71 5.57
CA ILE A 92 -10.63 -13.07 5.18
C ILE A 92 -10.74 -14.03 6.40
N PRO A 93 -11.33 -13.66 7.57
CA PRO A 93 -11.79 -14.67 8.50
C PRO A 93 -13.16 -15.17 8.04
N ASP A 94 -13.18 -16.41 7.54
CA ASP A 94 -14.33 -17.33 7.50
C ASP A 94 -15.52 -17.09 6.54
N PHE A 95 -15.39 -16.40 5.38
CA PHE A 95 -16.58 -16.25 4.53
C PHE A 95 -16.98 -17.41 3.60
N ILE A 96 -16.11 -18.08 2.81
CA ILE A 96 -16.59 -19.21 1.96
C ILE A 96 -15.47 -20.23 1.63
N PRO A 97 -15.52 -21.47 2.13
CA PRO A 97 -14.75 -22.57 1.58
C PRO A 97 -15.33 -22.97 0.21
N GLY A 98 -14.64 -22.67 -0.89
CA GLY A 98 -14.88 -23.30 -2.20
C GLY A 98 -15.17 -22.38 -3.41
N VAL A 99 -15.64 -21.14 -3.21
CA VAL A 99 -15.92 -20.18 -4.30
C VAL A 99 -15.82 -18.77 -3.70
N GLY A 100 -14.81 -17.94 -4.02
CA GLY A 100 -14.82 -16.56 -3.48
C GLY A 100 -13.65 -15.64 -3.80
N TYR A 101 -12.41 -16.14 -3.92
CA TYR A 101 -11.24 -15.25 -3.96
C TYR A 101 -11.11 -14.35 -5.20
N VAL A 102 -11.71 -14.74 -6.32
CA VAL A 102 -11.61 -13.99 -7.58
C VAL A 102 -12.61 -12.83 -7.61
N ASP A 103 -13.75 -12.95 -6.93
CA ASP A 103 -14.83 -11.96 -6.98
C ASP A 103 -14.45 -10.69 -6.21
N ASP A 104 -13.90 -10.81 -5.00
CA ASP A 104 -13.53 -9.65 -4.18
C ASP A 104 -12.38 -8.83 -4.76
N ALA A 105 -11.35 -9.48 -5.31
CA ALA A 105 -10.23 -8.80 -5.95
C ALA A 105 -10.68 -8.09 -7.25
N LEU A 106 -11.60 -8.69 -7.99
CA LEU A 106 -12.21 -8.10 -9.18
C LEU A 106 -13.08 -6.90 -8.81
N VAL A 107 -13.86 -6.99 -7.73
CA VAL A 107 -14.68 -5.88 -7.20
C VAL A 107 -13.78 -4.73 -6.74
N VAL A 108 -12.71 -5.00 -5.99
CA VAL A 108 -11.74 -3.96 -5.59
C VAL A 108 -11.08 -3.33 -6.81
N ALA A 109 -10.64 -4.12 -7.80
CA ALA A 109 -10.05 -3.59 -9.03
C ALA A 109 -11.05 -2.75 -9.85
N ALA A 110 -12.30 -3.19 -9.96
CA ALA A 110 -13.37 -2.45 -10.62
C ALA A 110 -13.65 -1.13 -9.89
N CYS A 111 -13.77 -1.16 -8.56
CA CYS A 111 -13.93 0.04 -7.74
C CYS A 111 -12.76 1.01 -7.94
N LEU A 112 -11.51 0.57 -7.85
CA LEU A 112 -10.34 1.43 -8.05
C LEU A 112 -10.33 2.05 -9.46
N THR A 113 -10.77 1.30 -10.47
CA THR A 113 -10.88 1.80 -11.85
C THR A 113 -11.97 2.85 -11.98
N MET A 114 -13.14 2.65 -11.37
CA MET A 114 -14.24 3.62 -11.34
C MET A 114 -13.86 4.89 -10.58
N LEU A 115 -13.09 4.74 -9.50
CA LEU A 115 -12.65 5.84 -8.65
C LEU A 115 -11.48 6.63 -9.21
N ALA A 116 -10.82 6.16 -10.26
CA ALA A 116 -9.67 6.83 -10.85
C ALA A 116 -10.01 8.27 -11.29
N GLN A 117 -11.22 8.48 -11.81
CA GLN A 117 -11.70 9.80 -12.22
C GLN A 117 -12.01 10.69 -11.01
N ASP A 118 -12.68 10.15 -9.99
CA ASP A 118 -13.00 10.86 -8.75
C ASP A 118 -11.74 11.31 -8.00
N LEU A 119 -10.72 10.45 -7.97
CA LEU A 119 -9.41 10.76 -7.38
C LEU A 119 -8.67 11.85 -8.16
N HIS A 120 -8.83 11.91 -9.49
CA HIS A 120 -8.26 12.98 -10.29
C HIS A 120 -8.90 14.33 -9.95
N ILE A 121 -10.24 14.37 -9.89
CA ILE A 121 -11.00 15.56 -9.50
C ILE A 121 -10.61 16.02 -8.10
N TYR A 122 -10.56 15.09 -7.14
CA TYR A 122 -10.13 15.39 -5.79
C TYR A 122 -8.68 15.90 -5.73
N LYS A 123 -7.77 15.30 -6.49
CA LYS A 123 -6.37 15.75 -6.55
C LYS A 123 -6.24 17.18 -7.05
N ASP A 124 -7.03 17.55 -8.05
CA ASP A 124 -7.04 18.93 -8.56
C ASP A 124 -7.71 19.90 -7.59
N TRP A 125 -8.81 19.49 -6.94
CA TRP A 125 -9.40 20.26 -5.85
C TRP A 125 -8.38 20.50 -4.72
N LYS A 126 -7.64 19.46 -4.30
CA LYS A 126 -6.65 19.56 -3.22
C LYS A 126 -5.50 20.51 -3.55
N LYS A 127 -5.03 20.54 -4.81
CA LYS A 127 -4.01 21.51 -5.25
C LYS A 127 -4.49 22.96 -5.18
N ASN A 128 -5.79 23.20 -5.29
CA ASN A 128 -6.38 24.53 -5.33
C ASN A 128 -6.87 25.03 -3.96
N ASN A 129 -6.92 24.15 -2.94
CA ASN A 129 -7.49 24.44 -1.61
C ASN A 129 -6.49 24.18 -0.46
N VAL A 130 -5.22 23.90 -0.77
CA VAL A 130 -4.13 23.69 0.19
C VAL A 130 -2.99 24.66 -0.11
#